data_AF-A0A0D3ABD1-F1
#
_entry.id   AF-A0A0D3ABD1-F1
#
_cell.length_a   1.000
_cell.length_b   1.000
_cell.length_c   1.000
_cell.angle_alpha   90.00
_cell.angle_beta   90.00
_cell.angle_gamma   90.00
#
_symmetry.space_group_name_H-M   'P 1'
#
loop_
_entity.id
_entity.type
_entity.pdbx_description
1 polymer ?
#
loop_
_entity_poly.entity_id
_entity_poly.type
_entity_poly.pdbx_seq_one_letter_code
_entity_poly.pdbx_strand_id
1 'polypeptide(L)'
;SSLPGDLVEDILSRVSAIPLVRLRETSKQWNAKLKSGSFAKMHAAHAPKEESLMITLINHKVCLVKINLHAPSVKVAPHALYL
;
A
#
# COMPACT_ATOMS: atom_id res chain seq x y z
N SER A 1 -19.22 -25.52 -1.05
CA SER A 1 -17.82 -25.51 -0.59
C SER A 1 -17.36 -24.06 -0.49
N SER A 2 -17.01 -23.59 0.71
CA SER A 2 -16.45 -22.24 0.93
C SER A 2 -14.95 -22.33 1.19
N LEU A 3 -14.16 -21.43 0.60
CA LEU A 3 -12.75 -21.34 0.92
C LEU A 3 -12.57 -20.88 2.38
N PRO A 4 -11.65 -21.50 3.15
CA PRO A 4 -11.26 -21.02 4.47
C PRO A 4 -10.89 -19.53 4.47
N GLY A 5 -11.30 -18.80 5.52
CA GLY A 5 -11.21 -17.35 5.55
C GLY A 5 -9.77 -16.81 5.62
N ASP A 6 -8.86 -17.59 6.18
CA ASP A 6 -7.41 -17.39 6.21
C ASP A 6 -6.79 -17.52 4.81
N LEU A 7 -7.18 -18.53 4.03
CA LEU A 7 -6.74 -18.69 2.65
C LEU A 7 -7.24 -17.55 1.75
N VAL A 8 -8.47 -17.07 1.97
CA VAL A 8 -8.99 -15.89 1.28
C VAL A 8 -8.12 -14.66 1.58
N GLU A 9 -7.77 -14.43 2.84
CA GLU A 9 -6.95 -13.29 3.25
C GLU A 9 -5.54 -13.38 2.66
N ASP A 10 -4.94 -14.57 2.61
CA ASP A 10 -3.61 -14.81 2.03
C ASP A 10 -3.58 -14.62 0.50
N ILE A 11 -4.67 -14.93 -0.21
CA ILE A 11 -4.79 -14.63 -1.64
C ILE A 11 -4.89 -13.11 -1.84
N LEU A 12 -5.77 -12.45 -1.07
CA LEU A 12 -6.02 -11.01 -1.21
C LEU A 12 -4.83 -10.16 -0.77
N SER A 13 -3.99 -10.65 0.15
CA SER A 13 -2.77 -9.95 0.60
C SER A 13 -1.77 -9.70 -0.54
N ARG A 14 -1.82 -10.53 -1.59
CA ARG A 14 -0.93 -10.48 -2.76
C ARG A 14 -1.49 -9.61 -3.90
N VAL A 15 -2.76 -9.19 -3.79
CA VAL A 15 -3.42 -8.35 -4.80
C VAL A 15 -3.03 -6.89 -4.56
N SER A 16 -2.86 -6.10 -5.63
CA SER A 16 -2.61 -4.66 -5.47
C SER A 16 -3.76 -3.94 -4.74
N ALA A 17 -3.47 -2.80 -4.12
CA ALA A 17 -4.45 -2.11 -3.28
C ALA A 17 -5.70 -1.61 -4.05
N ILE A 18 -5.56 -1.23 -5.33
CA ILE A 18 -6.66 -0.61 -6.11
C ILE A 18 -7.85 -1.56 -6.28
N PRO A 19 -7.69 -2.80 -6.76
CA PRO A 19 -8.79 -3.77 -6.79
C PRO A 19 -9.44 -4.02 -5.43
N LEU A 20 -8.66 -4.03 -4.35
CA LEU A 20 -9.16 -4.27 -3.00
C LEU A 20 -10.06 -3.11 -2.50
N VAL A 21 -9.77 -1.87 -2.90
CA VAL A 21 -10.65 -0.73 -2.60
C VAL A 21 -12.04 -0.94 -3.22
N ARG A 22 -12.11 -1.44 -4.46
CA ARG A 22 -13.40 -1.75 -5.11
C ARG A 22 -14.10 -2.92 -4.43
N LEU A 23 -13.37 -3.98 -4.09
CA LEU A 23 -13.92 -5.14 -3.37
C LEU A 23 -14.54 -4.73 -2.03
N ARG A 24 -13.91 -3.78 -1.33
CA ARG A 24 -14.40 -3.21 -0.07
C ARG A 24 -15.82 -2.66 -0.17
N GLU A 25 -16.20 -2.13 -1.33
CA GLU A 25 -17.50 -1.48 -1.56
C GLU A 25 -18.61 -2.48 -1.88
N THR A 26 -18.27 -3.73 -2.19
CA THR A 26 -19.26 -4.75 -2.58
C THR A 26 -20.06 -5.30 -1.40
N SER A 27 -19.51 -5.33 -0.18
CA SER A 27 -20.22 -5.83 1.00
C SER A 27 -19.63 -5.33 2.32
N LYS A 28 -20.46 -5.32 3.37
CA LYS A 28 -20.04 -5.00 4.74
C LYS A 28 -18.98 -5.99 5.27
N GLN A 29 -19.09 -7.26 4.87
CA GLN A 29 -18.16 -8.31 5.28
C GLN A 29 -16.77 -8.08 4.68
N TRP A 30 -16.69 -7.76 3.38
CA TRP A 30 -15.43 -7.42 2.73
C TRP A 30 -14.82 -6.14 3.29
N ASN A 31 -15.66 -5.13 3.56
CA ASN A 31 -15.22 -3.91 4.21
C ASN A 31 -14.58 -4.15 5.58
N ALA A 32 -15.18 -5.00 6.41
CA ALA A 32 -14.64 -5.34 7.72
C ALA A 32 -13.31 -6.11 7.63
N LYS A 33 -13.23 -7.14 6.76
CA LYS A 33 -12.00 -7.93 6.58
C LYS A 33 -10.84 -7.07 6.07
N LEU A 34 -11.06 -6.29 5.01
CA LEU A 34 -10.01 -5.50 4.36
C LEU A 34 -9.55 -4.29 5.19
N LYS A 35 -10.36 -3.81 6.15
CA LYS A 35 -9.98 -2.75 7.09
C LYS A 35 -9.29 -3.27 8.36
N SER A 36 -9.22 -4.58 8.55
CA SER A 36 -8.60 -5.15 9.75
C SER A 36 -7.11 -4.85 9.80
N GLY A 37 -6.59 -4.55 10.99
CA GLY A 37 -5.16 -4.28 11.18
C GLY A 37 -4.27 -5.49 10.88
N SER A 38 -4.78 -6.71 11.09
CA SER A 38 -4.09 -7.96 10.72
C SER A 38 -3.92 -8.07 9.20
N PHE A 39 -4.99 -7.85 8.44
CA PHE A 39 -4.92 -7.87 6.97
C PHE A 39 -3.98 -6.78 6.44
N ALA A 40 -4.05 -5.57 6.98
CA ALA A 40 -3.17 -4.47 6.56
C ALA A 40 -1.68 -4.80 6.75
N LYS A 41 -1.31 -5.42 7.88
CA LYS A 41 0.07 -5.87 8.13
C LYS A 41 0.51 -6.95 7.15
N MET A 42 -0.36 -7.92 6.88
CA MET A 42 -0.07 -9.01 5.96
C MET A 42 0.05 -8.52 4.51
N HIS A 43 -0.88 -7.69 4.06
CA HIS A 43 -0.85 -7.06 2.73
C HIS A 43 0.41 -6.21 2.53
N ALA A 44 0.80 -5.41 3.54
CA ALA A 44 2.03 -4.64 3.50
C ALA A 44 3.30 -5.52 3.43
N ALA A 45 3.30 -6.71 4.01
CA ALA A 45 4.41 -7.65 3.92
C ALA A 45 4.57 -8.27 2.53
N HIS A 46 3.47 -8.39 1.77
CA HIS A 46 3.46 -8.88 0.39
C HIS A 46 3.57 -7.77 -0.66
N ALA A 47 3.41 -6.51 -0.27
CA ALA A 47 3.58 -5.38 -1.17
C ALA A 47 5.01 -5.36 -1.74
N PRO A 48 5.18 -5.03 -3.04
CA PRO A 48 6.50 -4.81 -3.60
C PRO A 48 7.28 -3.82 -2.72
N LYS A 49 8.55 -4.11 -2.42
CA LYS A 49 9.45 -3.21 -1.68
C LYS A 49 9.90 -2.00 -2.53
N GLU A 50 9.02 -1.53 -3.41
CA GLU A 50 9.27 -0.38 -4.25
C GLU A 50 9.26 0.90 -3.42
N GLU A 51 9.79 1.97 -4.02
CA GLU A 51 9.95 3.26 -3.35
C GLU A 51 8.59 3.76 -2.83
N SER A 52 8.56 4.08 -1.54
CA SER A 52 7.34 4.48 -0.86
C SER A 52 6.94 5.88 -1.34
N LEU A 53 5.72 6.00 -1.85
CA LEU A 53 5.13 7.29 -2.18
C LEU A 53 4.55 7.88 -0.89
N MET A 54 5.16 8.95 -0.39
CA MET A 54 4.76 9.62 0.84
C MET A 54 4.17 11.00 0.51
N ILE A 55 3.04 11.32 1.15
CA ILE A 55 2.50 12.68 1.17
C ILE A 55 3.13 13.39 2.35
N THR A 56 3.81 14.51 2.08
CA THR A 56 4.46 15.32 3.11
C THR A 56 4.08 16.79 2.98
N LEU A 57 4.23 17.54 4.07
CA LEU A 57 4.02 18.98 4.11
C LEU A 57 5.38 19.67 4.22
N ILE A 58 5.83 20.32 3.14
CA ILE A 58 7.09 21.07 3.10
C ILE A 58 6.77 22.53 2.87
N ASN A 59 7.17 23.41 3.79
CA ASN A 59 6.94 24.86 3.68
C ASN A 59 5.48 25.21 3.36
N HIS A 60 4.53 24.61 4.09
CA HIS A 60 3.08 24.74 3.87
C HIS A 60 2.55 24.23 2.51
N LYS A 61 3.34 23.48 1.73
CA LYS A 61 2.90 22.85 0.48
C LYS A 61 2.77 21.34 0.66
N VAL A 62 1.66 20.78 0.15
CA VAL A 62 1.46 19.34 0.06
C VAL A 62 2.27 18.82 -1.13
N CYS A 63 3.24 17.95 -0.86
CA CYS A 63 4.11 17.36 -1.86
C CYS A 63 3.98 15.83 -1.84
N LEU A 64 3.95 15.23 -3.02
CA LEU A 64 4.18 13.79 -3.20
C LEU A 64 5.68 13.56 -3.36
N VAL A 65 6.26 12.74 -2.49
CA VAL A 65 7.69 12.43 -2.50
C VAL A 65 7.87 10.93 -2.58
N LYS A 66 8.74 10.49 -3.50
CA LYS A 66 9.11 9.09 -3.65
C LYS A 66 10.38 8.86 -2.82
N ILE A 67 10.30 8.01 -1.80
CA ILE A 67 11.41 7.75 -0.88
C ILE A 67 11.77 6.27 -0.96
N ASN A 68 13.04 5.99 -1.27
CA ASN A 68 13.57 4.64 -1.15
C ASN A 68 13.96 4.38 0.32
N LEU A 69 13.16 3.57 1.03
CA LEU A 69 13.39 3.22 2.43
C LEU A 69 14.36 2.03 2.60
N HIS A 70 14.75 1.38 1.51
CA HIS A 70 15.64 0.20 1.54
C HIS A 70 17.12 0.58 1.48
N ALA A 71 17.44 1.75 0.93
CA ALA A 71 18.78 2.32 0.92
C ALA A 71 18.67 3.80 1.29
N PRO A 72 19.08 4.21 2.51
CA PRO A 72 19.06 5.61 2.92
C PRO A 72 20.17 6.36 2.18
N SER A 73 20.00 6.57 0.87
CA SER A 73 20.80 7.47 0.07
C SER A 73 19.88 8.61 -0.38
N VAL A 74 20.12 9.81 0.14
CA VAL A 74 19.47 11.01 -0.38
C VAL A 74 20.07 11.28 -1.76
N LYS A 75 19.33 10.95 -2.83
CA LYS A 75 19.71 11.35 -4.18
C LYS A 75 19.19 12.77 -4.42
N VAL A 76 20.09 13.74 -4.47
CA VAL A 76 19.77 15.12 -4.84
C VAL A 76 19.98 15.26 -6.34
N ALA A 77 18.89 15.39 -7.10
CA ALA A 77 18.94 15.70 -8.52
C ALA A 77 18.52 17.18 -8.74
N PRO A 78 19.23 17.93 -9.59
CA PRO A 78 18.88 19.33 -9.88
C PRO A 78 17.56 19.47 -10.66
N HIS A 79 17.02 18.38 -11.21
CA HIS A 79 15.76 18.39 -11.95
C HIS A 79 14.94 17.11 -11.70
N ALA A 80 13.63 17.30 -11.47
CA ALA A 80 12.68 16.23 -11.11
C ALA A 80 12.50 15.11 -12.16
N LEU A 81 12.98 15.29 -13.40
CA LEU A 81 12.90 14.28 -14.47
C LEU A 81 13.95 13.16 -14.32
N TYR A 82 14.89 13.30 -13.37
CA TYR A 82 15.96 12.34 -13.11
C TYR A 82 15.83 11.65 -11.74
N LEU A 83 14.64 11.73 -11.13
CA LEU A 83 14.21 10.90 -10.00
C LEU A 83 13.55 9.63 -10.54
#